data_AF-A0A6G3ZBE2-F1
#
_entry.id   AF-A0A6G3ZBE2-F1
#
_cell.length_a   1.000
_cell.length_b   1.000
_cell.length_c   1.000
_cell.angle_alpha   90.00
_cell.angle_beta   90.00
_cell.angle_gamma   90.00
#
_symmetry.space_group_name_H-M   'P 1'
#
loop_
_entity.id
_entity.type
_entity.pdbx_description
1 polymer ?
#
loop_
_entity_poly.entity_id
_entity_poly.type
_entity_poly.pdbx_seq_one_letter_code
_entity_poly.pdbx_strand_id
1 'polypeptide(L)' 'MNPPTESARLWEPNLSGIELFEAQLVHHRFNKHFHEAYTIGLNEGGQGCCQHHGENYIHYPGSFNLINPG' A
#
# COMPACT_ATOMS: atom_id res chain seq x y z
N MET A 1 20.17 -16.01 6.61
CA MET A 1 19.23 -15.61 5.54
C MET A 1 19.61 -14.21 5.12
N ASN A 2 19.64 -13.92 3.81
CA ASN A 2 19.87 -12.56 3.34
C ASN A 2 18.69 -11.68 3.77
N PRO A 3 18.93 -10.40 4.13
CA PRO A 3 17.82 -9.49 4.42
C PRO A 3 16.92 -9.39 3.18
N PRO A 4 15.60 -9.25 3.36
CA PRO A 4 14.71 -9.02 2.24
C PRO A 4 15.15 -7.76 1.49
N THR A 5 15.27 -7.85 0.17
CA THR A 5 15.60 -6.71 -0.68
C THR A 5 14.37 -5.84 -0.83
N GLU A 6 14.50 -4.54 -0.58
CA GLU A 6 13.41 -3.61 -0.83
C GLU A 6 13.23 -3.40 -2.34
N SER A 7 11.99 -3.36 -2.78
CA SER A 7 11.63 -3.12 -4.17
C SER A 7 10.31 -2.34 -4.23
N ALA A 8 10.16 -1.55 -5.29
CA ALA A 8 8.94 -0.86 -5.60
C ALA A 8 8.81 -0.73 -7.12
N ARG A 9 7.61 -0.94 -7.63
CA ARG A 9 7.29 -0.78 -9.04
C ARG A 9 5.94 -0.08 -9.15
N LEU A 10 5.89 0.95 -9.99
CA LEU A 10 4.68 1.62 -10.43
C LEU A 10 4.58 1.46 -11.95
N TRP A 11 3.41 1.06 -12.44
CA TRP A 11 3.17 0.96 -13.88
C TRP A 11 1.71 1.13 -14.23
N GLU A 12 1.46 1.56 -15.45
CA GLU A 12 0.12 1.56 -16.03
C GLU A 12 -0.09 0.23 -16.77
N PRO A 13 -1.16 -0.53 -16.46
CA PRO A 13 -1.59 -1.62 -17.32
C PRO A 13 -2.22 -1.06 -18.60
N ASN A 14 -2.57 -1.94 -19.55
CA ASN A 14 -3.34 -1.57 -20.75
C ASN A 14 -4.83 -1.32 -20.42
N LEU A 15 -5.10 -0.54 -19.38
CA LEU A 15 -6.42 -0.15 -18.92
C LEU A 15 -6.36 1.31 -18.44
N SER A 16 -7.02 2.18 -19.19
CA SER A 16 -6.96 3.64 -18.96
C SER A 16 -7.50 4.01 -17.58
N GLY A 17 -6.78 4.90 -16.88
CA GLY A 17 -7.18 5.41 -15.58
C GLY A 17 -6.85 4.48 -14.40
N ILE A 18 -6.06 3.43 -14.62
CA ILE A 18 -5.55 2.56 -13.56
C ILE A 18 -4.04 2.65 -13.50
N GLU A 19 -3.50 2.79 -12.29
CA GLU A 19 -2.09 2.60 -11.98
C GLU A 19 -1.96 1.41 -11.04
N LEU A 20 -0.92 0.60 -11.22
CA LEU A 20 -0.60 -0.52 -10.37
C LEU A 20 0.71 -0.24 -9.63
N PHE A 21 0.67 -0.46 -8.32
CA PHE A 21 1.82 -0.33 -7.44
C PHE A 21 2.05 -1.65 -6.70
N GLU A 22 3.28 -2.15 -6.75
CA GLU A 22 3.74 -3.33 -6.04
C GLU A 22 5.02 -2.96 -5.29
N ALA A 23 5.11 -3.29 -4.01
CA ALA A 23 6.30 -3.01 -3.23
C ALA A 23 6.55 -4.05 -2.14
N GLN A 24 7.83 -4.40 -1.96
CA GLN A 24 8.33 -5.09 -0.79
C GLN A 24 9.10 -4.07 0.05
N LEU A 25 8.53 -3.68 1.18
CA LEU A 25 9.10 -2.68 2.08
C LEU A 25 9.30 -3.32 3.45
N VAL A 26 10.52 -3.29 3.99
CA VAL A 26 10.84 -3.98 5.25
C VAL A 26 10.62 -3.05 6.44
N HIS A 27 11.21 -1.85 6.38
CA HIS A 27 11.04 -0.81 7.39
C HIS A 27 10.84 0.55 6.71
N HIS A 28 9.67 0.73 6.12
CA HIS A 28 9.30 1.96 5.46
C HIS A 28 8.11 2.63 6.16
N ARG A 29 8.13 3.96 6.23
CA ARG A 29 7.02 4.77 6.72
C ARG A 29 6.73 5.87 5.70
N PHE A 30 5.54 5.81 5.12
CA PHE A 30 5.02 6.91 4.32
C PHE A 30 4.65 8.08 5.23
N ASN A 31 4.96 9.31 4.79
CA ASN A 31 4.46 10.51 5.43
C ASN A 31 2.95 10.63 5.26
N LYS A 32 2.29 11.42 6.11
CA LYS A 32 0.86 11.72 5.96
C LYS A 32 0.63 12.36 4.58
N HIS A 33 -0.34 11.83 3.83
CA HIS A 33 -0.71 12.29 2.49
C HIS A 33 -2.21 12.05 2.26
N PHE A 34 -2.69 12.46 1.09
CA PHE A 34 -4.05 12.25 0.60
C PHE A 34 -4.00 11.49 -0.71
N HIS A 35 -5.07 10.76 -1.01
CA HIS A 35 -5.22 10.05 -2.27
C HIS A 35 -6.04 10.89 -3.25
N GLU A 36 -5.58 11.01 -4.49
CA GLU A 36 -6.35 11.68 -5.56
C GLU A 36 -7.38 10.73 -6.21
N ALA A 37 -7.16 9.42 -6.08
CA ALA A 37 -7.98 8.37 -6.66
C ALA A 37 -8.31 7.29 -5.62
N TYR A 38 -9.36 6.49 -5.92
CA TYR A 38 -9.65 5.31 -5.11
C TYR A 38 -8.47 4.34 -5.16
N THR A 39 -8.12 3.78 -4.00
CA THR A 39 -7.07 2.77 -3.89
C THR A 39 -7.63 1.48 -3.32
N ILE A 40 -7.26 0.36 -3.94
CA ILE A 40 -7.52 -1.00 -3.46
C ILE A 40 -6.16 -1.67 -3.31
N GLY A 41 -5.75 -1.96 -2.08
CA GLY A 41 -4.48 -2.62 -1.80
C GLY A 41 -4.70 -3.98 -1.16
N LEU A 42 -3.95 -4.98 -1.62
CA LEU A 42 -3.81 -6.28 -0.96
C LEU A 42 -2.49 -6.28 -0.19
N ASN A 43 -2.53 -6.60 1.10
CA ASN A 43 -1.31 -6.85 1.86
C ASN A 43 -0.91 -8.32 1.71
N GLU A 44 0.07 -8.63 0.86
CA GLU A 44 0.45 -10.03 0.56
C GLU A 44 1.21 -10.71 1.70
N GLY A 45 2.01 -9.95 2.46
CA GLY A 45 2.86 -10.47 3.52
C GLY A 45 3.22 -9.41 4.56
N GLY A 46 3.89 -9.84 5.63
CA GLY A 46 4.27 -8.95 6.73
C GLY A 46 3.06 -8.30 7.43
N GLN A 47 3.31 -7.18 8.11
CA GLN A 47 2.28 -6.40 8.79
C GLN A 47 2.44 -4.92 8.44
N GLY A 48 1.37 -4.33 7.90
CA GLY A 48 1.26 -2.90 7.68
C GLY A 48 0.38 -2.21 8.73
N CYS A 49 0.44 -0.89 8.78
CA CYS A 49 -0.48 -0.07 9.58
C CYS A 49 -0.73 1.25 8.86
N CYS A 50 -1.98 1.70 8.80
CA CYS A 50 -2.33 3.05 8.41
C CYS A 50 -3.08 3.78 9.53
N GLN A 51 -2.94 5.10 9.56
CA GLN A 51 -3.60 5.97 10.54
C GLN A 51 -4.63 6.82 9.83
N HIS A 52 -5.87 6.77 10.28
CA HIS A 52 -6.97 7.52 9.68
C HIS A 52 -7.98 7.94 10.77
N HIS A 53 -8.32 9.23 10.82
CA HIS A 53 -9.16 9.83 11.87
C HIS A 53 -8.76 9.52 13.32
N GLY A 54 -7.46 9.38 13.59
CA GLY A 54 -6.93 9.10 14.93
C GLY A 54 -6.90 7.61 15.29
N GLU A 55 -7.46 6.75 14.45
CA GLU A 55 -7.47 5.30 14.63
C GLU A 55 -6.32 4.64 13.85
N ASN A 56 -5.80 3.53 14.39
CA ASN A 56 -4.84 2.67 13.70
C ASN A 56 -5.56 1.48 13.07
N TYR A 57 -5.33 1.26 11.79
CA TYR A 57 -5.83 0.10 11.06
C TYR A 57 -4.64 -0.82 10.75
N ILE A 58 -4.64 -2.00 11.35
CA ILE A 58 -3.59 -3.00 11.14
C ILE A 58 -3.94 -3.85 9.92
N HIS A 59 -2.97 -4.04 9.02
CA HIS A 59 -3.10 -4.86 7.83
C HIS A 59 -2.28 -6.13 7.99
N TYR A 60 -2.94 -7.27 7.81
CA TYR A 60 -2.34 -8.61 7.88
C TYR A 60 -2.24 -9.23 6.48
N PRO A 61 -1.45 -10.30 6.29
CA PRO A 61 -1.42 -11.03 5.04
C PRO A 61 -2.83 -11.47 4.59
N GLY A 62 -3.19 -11.18 3.34
CA GLY A 62 -4.51 -11.46 2.77
C GLY A 62 -5.58 -10.40 3.06
N SER A 63 -5.28 -9.36 3.85
CA SER A 63 -6.23 -8.27 4.08
C SER A 63 -6.22 -7.26 2.94
N PHE A 64 -7.39 -6.65 2.70
CA PHE A 64 -7.53 -5.54 1.76
C PHE A 64 -7.67 -4.22 2.49
N ASN A 65 -7.08 -3.16 1.93
CA ASN A 65 -7.39 -1.78 2.27
C ASN A 65 -8.17 -1.11 1.12
N LEU A 66 -9.16 -0.32 1.49
CA LEU A 66 -9.99 0.44 0.57
C LEU A 66 -9.92 1.90 1.01
N ILE A 67 -9.38 2.75 0.15
CA ILE A 67 -9.12 4.15 0.48
C ILE A 67 -9.87 5.01 -0.53
N ASN A 68 -10.73 5.88 -0.02
CA ASN A 68 -11.41 6.90 -0.82
C ASN A 68 -10.43 8.05 -1.13
N PRO A 69 -10.63 8.78 -2.23
CA PRO A 69 -9.94 10.05 -2.43
C PRO A 69 -10.23 11.02 -1.30
N GLY A 70 -9.25 11.90 -1.02
CA GLY A 70 -9.38 12.98 -0.05
C GLY A 70 -8.61 12.80 1.25
#